data_AF-F2DD96-F1
#
_entry.id   AF-F2DD96-F1
#
_cell.length_a   1.000
_cell.length_b   1.000
_cell.length_c   1.000
_cell.angle_alpha   90.00
_cell.angle_beta   90.00
_cell.angle_gamma   90.00
#
_symmetry.space_group_name_H-M   'P 1'
#
loop_
_entity.id
_entity.type
_entity.pdbx_description
1 polymer ?
#
loop_
_entity_poly.entity_id
_entity_poly.type
_entity_poly.pdbx_seq_one_letter_code
_entity_poly.pdbx_strand_id
1 'polypeptide(L)'
;RFDLIFIVKDVRMYEQDKRIANHIIKVHASGAATQANKNADVNEGENWLKRYVEYCRNTCRPRLSEKAAEMLQNKYVEIRQKMRQQSHETGRAAAIPITVRQLEAIIRLSESLAKMRLTSVATPEHIEEAFRLFNVSTVDAARSGINEHLNLSPEIANEIKQAEAQIKRRMGIGSHISERRLLDELNRMGMNESIVRRALVIMHQRDEVEYKRERHVIVRKA
;
A
#
# COMPACT_ATOMS: atom_id res chain seq x y z
N ARG A 1 -7.27 13.40 -11.20
CA ARG A 1 -6.39 12.49 -11.98
C ARG A 1 -4.99 12.54 -11.34
N PHE A 2 -4.60 11.59 -10.49
CA PHE A 2 -3.34 11.63 -9.73
C PHE A 2 -2.28 10.68 -10.30
N ASP A 3 -1.01 10.91 -9.97
CA ASP A 3 0.15 10.10 -10.38
C ASP A 3 0.58 9.15 -9.25
N LEU A 4 0.75 9.66 -8.02
CA LEU A 4 1.00 8.87 -6.80
C LEU A 4 -0.19 9.02 -5.84
N ILE A 5 -0.55 7.92 -5.17
CA ILE A 5 -1.64 7.88 -4.17
C ILE A 5 -1.06 7.31 -2.89
N PHE A 6 -1.08 8.06 -1.78
CA PHE A 6 -0.61 7.55 -0.49
C PHE A 6 -1.80 7.35 0.45
N ILE A 7 -1.96 6.13 0.96
CA ILE A 7 -2.96 5.83 1.98
C ILE A 7 -2.29 6.02 3.35
N VAL A 8 -2.86 6.90 4.16
CA VAL A 8 -2.45 7.05 5.56
C VAL A 8 -3.32 6.11 6.40
N LYS A 9 -2.68 5.12 7.03
CA LYS A 9 -3.33 4.22 7.99
C LYS A 9 -2.89 4.58 9.39
N ASP A 10 -3.85 4.76 10.29
CA ASP A 10 -3.59 4.94 11.73
C ASP A 10 -3.52 3.55 12.40
N VAL A 11 -2.32 2.97 12.43
CA VAL A 11 -2.07 1.68 13.10
C VAL A 11 -1.78 1.95 14.57
N ARG A 12 -2.62 1.43 15.47
CA ARG A 12 -2.46 1.58 16.92
C ARG A 12 -1.21 0.83 17.38
N MET A 13 -0.13 1.56 17.63
CA MET A 13 1.11 1.03 18.18
C MET A 13 1.53 1.86 19.39
N TYR A 14 1.48 1.26 20.57
CA TYR A 14 1.73 1.95 21.85
C TYR A 14 3.04 2.74 21.87
N GLU A 15 4.14 2.17 21.34
CA GLU A 15 5.44 2.86 21.31
C GLU A 15 5.48 4.05 20.34
N GLN A 16 4.78 3.95 19.21
CA GLN A 16 4.71 5.02 18.23
C GLN A 16 3.81 6.14 18.74
N ASP A 17 2.68 5.79 19.34
CA ASP A 17 1.74 6.72 19.97
C ASP A 17 2.42 7.50 21.10
N LYS A 18 3.20 6.82 21.96
CA LYS A 18 3.99 7.46 23.02
C LYS A 18 5.02 8.44 22.46
N ARG A 19 5.71 8.10 21.36
CA ARG A 19 6.66 8.99 20.68
C ARG A 19 5.97 10.23 20.10
N ILE A 20 4.85 10.04 19.42
CA ILE A 20 4.06 11.12 18.83
C ILE A 20 3.53 12.04 19.94
N ALA A 21 2.95 11.48 20.99
CA ALA A 21 2.44 12.24 22.14
C ALA A 21 3.54 13.06 22.83
N ASN A 22 4.70 12.45 23.11
CA ASN A 22 5.84 13.16 23.70
C ASN A 22 6.32 14.32 22.82
N HIS A 23 6.38 14.11 21.50
CA HIS A 23 6.78 15.16 20.57
C HIS A 23 5.77 16.33 20.57
N ILE A 24 4.46 16.03 20.51
CA ILE A 24 3.39 17.04 20.55
C ILE A 24 3.44 17.83 21.85
N ILE A 25 3.55 17.16 23.00
CA ILE A 25 3.68 17.81 24.31
C ILE A 25 4.91 18.71 24.34
N LYS A 26 6.05 18.25 23.81
CA LYS A 26 7.28 19.06 23.74
C LYS A 26 7.11 20.31 22.88
N VAL A 27 6.43 20.21 21.73
CA VAL A 27 6.15 21.36 20.86
C VAL A 27 5.25 22.37 21.56
N HIS A 28 4.19 21.92 22.23
CA HIS A 28 3.29 22.81 22.98
C HIS A 28 3.95 23.41 24.23
N ALA A 29 4.77 22.64 24.95
CA ALA A 29 5.52 23.12 26.12
C ALA A 29 6.63 24.11 25.74
N SER A 30 7.25 23.94 24.57
CA SER A 30 8.33 24.81 24.06
C SER A 30 7.83 25.93 23.14
N GLY A 31 6.50 26.04 22.96
CA GLY A 31 5.84 26.92 21.99
C GLY A 31 6.15 28.41 22.16
N ALA A 32 6.57 28.85 23.37
CA ALA A 32 6.95 30.23 23.64
C ALA A 32 8.47 30.49 23.57
N ALA A 33 9.33 29.49 23.78
CA ALA A 33 10.78 29.69 23.95
C ALA A 33 11.61 29.43 22.68
N THR A 34 11.09 28.68 21.70
CA THR A 34 11.86 28.23 20.52
C THR A 34 11.54 28.97 19.22
N GLN A 35 10.49 29.80 19.17
CA GLN A 35 10.12 30.54 17.96
C GLN A 35 11.05 31.73 17.68
N ALA A 36 11.60 32.39 18.69
CA ALA A 36 12.41 33.60 18.49
C ALA A 36 13.78 33.35 17.81
N ASN A 37 14.45 32.22 18.10
CA ASN A 37 15.79 31.93 17.58
C ASN A 37 15.84 30.99 16.36
N LYS A 38 14.77 30.23 16.06
CA LYS A 38 14.73 29.35 14.86
C LYS A 38 14.20 30.04 13.61
N ASN A 39 13.46 31.13 13.75
CA ASN A 39 12.83 31.80 12.61
C ASN A 39 13.85 32.47 11.67
N ALA A 40 15.04 32.86 12.12
CA ALA A 40 16.06 33.43 11.24
C ALA A 40 16.72 32.33 10.35
N ASP A 41 17.22 31.27 10.97
CA ASP A 41 17.95 30.17 10.31
C ASP A 41 17.03 29.32 9.40
N VAL A 42 15.77 29.10 9.83
CA VAL A 42 14.78 28.37 9.04
C VAL A 42 14.29 29.18 7.84
N ASN A 43 14.11 30.50 7.98
CA ASN A 43 13.74 31.36 6.84
C ASN A 43 14.87 31.46 5.81
N GLU A 44 16.13 31.50 6.23
CA GLU A 44 17.27 31.47 5.29
C GLU A 44 17.36 30.13 4.54
N GLY A 45 17.19 29.01 5.25
CA GLY A 45 17.14 27.68 4.63
C GLY A 45 15.97 27.49 3.67
N GLU A 46 14.77 27.99 4.02
CA GLU A 46 13.58 27.94 3.16
C GLU A 46 13.75 28.79 1.90
N ASN A 47 14.31 30.00 2.05
CA ASN A 47 14.60 30.89 0.93
C ASN A 47 15.66 30.31 -0.01
N TRP A 48 16.71 29.68 0.53
CA TRP A 48 17.70 28.98 -0.27
C TRP A 48 17.09 27.81 -1.04
N LEU A 49 16.25 26.98 -0.40
CA LEU A 49 15.64 25.82 -1.04
C LEU A 49 14.72 26.25 -2.19
N LYS A 50 13.93 27.32 -2.01
CA LYS A 50 13.10 27.90 -3.08
C LYS A 50 13.95 28.31 -4.29
N ARG A 51 15.04 29.04 -4.06
CA ARG A 51 15.98 29.45 -5.12
C ARG A 51 16.66 28.26 -5.79
N TYR A 52 17.02 27.23 -5.02
CA TYR A 52 17.61 26.00 -5.54
C TYR A 52 16.63 25.24 -6.45
N VAL A 53 15.37 25.10 -6.02
CA VAL A 53 14.32 24.46 -6.83
C VAL A 53 14.09 25.23 -8.13
N GLU A 54 14.03 26.56 -8.07
CA GLU A 54 13.90 27.41 -9.25
C GLU A 54 15.09 27.25 -10.21
N TYR A 55 16.32 27.26 -9.67
CA TYR A 55 17.53 27.00 -10.45
C TYR A 55 17.49 25.62 -11.13
N CYS A 56 17.13 24.56 -10.42
CA CYS A 56 17.03 23.22 -10.99
C CYS A 56 15.98 23.14 -12.11
N ARG A 57 14.85 23.85 -11.96
CA ARG A 57 13.77 23.89 -12.97
C ARG A 57 14.19 24.60 -14.26
N ASN A 58 14.97 25.67 -14.14
CA ASN A 58 15.38 26.48 -15.29
C ASN A 58 16.61 25.92 -16.01
N THR A 59 17.56 25.37 -15.26
CA THR A 59 18.86 24.95 -15.78
C THR A 59 18.86 23.52 -16.33
N CYS A 60 18.11 22.61 -15.70
CA CYS A 60 18.19 21.18 -16.03
C CYS A 60 16.88 20.66 -16.63
N ARG A 61 16.97 20.05 -17.82
CA ARG A 61 15.86 19.36 -18.49
C ARG A 61 16.28 17.92 -18.81
N PRO A 62 16.26 17.02 -17.82
CA PRO A 62 16.78 15.68 -18.00
C PRO A 62 16.00 14.90 -19.06
N ARG A 63 16.69 13.94 -19.67
CA ARG A 63 16.11 12.97 -20.60
C ARG A 63 16.47 11.55 -20.18
N LEU A 64 15.61 10.59 -20.53
CA LEU A 64 15.84 9.20 -20.19
C LEU A 64 17.02 8.63 -20.99
N SER A 65 17.92 7.92 -20.32
CA SER A 65 18.94 7.11 -21.00
C SER A 65 18.31 5.89 -21.66
N GLU A 66 18.92 5.38 -22.72
CA GLU A 66 18.44 4.17 -23.43
C GLU A 66 18.30 2.98 -22.47
N LYS A 67 19.33 2.74 -21.64
CA LYS A 67 19.31 1.69 -20.61
C LYS A 67 18.17 1.86 -19.61
N ALA A 68 17.84 3.09 -19.24
CA ALA A 68 16.73 3.37 -18.34
C ALA A 68 15.37 3.18 -19.03
N ALA A 69 15.26 3.47 -20.33
CA ALA A 69 14.07 3.24 -21.14
C ALA A 69 13.76 1.74 -21.27
N GLU A 70 14.78 0.92 -21.53
CA GLU A 70 14.64 -0.55 -21.59
C GLU A 70 14.20 -1.12 -20.22
N MET A 71 14.85 -0.70 -19.13
CA MET A 71 14.48 -1.11 -17.77
C MET A 71 13.04 -0.74 -17.41
N LEU A 72 12.60 0.46 -17.80
CA LEU A 72 11.25 0.94 -17.56
C LEU A 72 10.21 0.09 -18.31
N GLN A 73 10.47 -0.26 -19.57
CA GLN A 73 9.60 -1.12 -20.37
C GLN A 73 9.44 -2.49 -19.71
N ASN A 74 10.56 -3.12 -19.33
CA ASN A 74 10.57 -4.44 -18.69
C ASN A 74 9.77 -4.44 -17.38
N LYS A 75 10.01 -3.46 -16.49
CA LYS A 75 9.29 -3.36 -15.21
C LYS A 75 7.80 -3.08 -15.40
N TYR A 76 7.43 -2.27 -16.39
CA TYR A 76 6.04 -1.97 -16.68
C TYR A 76 5.26 -3.22 -17.14
N VAL A 77 5.85 -4.01 -18.04
CA VAL A 77 5.25 -5.26 -18.52
C VAL A 77 5.12 -6.26 -17.37
N GLU A 78 6.17 -6.41 -16.56
CA GLU A 78 6.19 -7.31 -15.40
C GLU A 78 5.07 -6.99 -14.41
N ILE A 79 4.91 -5.71 -14.06
CA ILE A 79 3.87 -5.27 -13.12
C ILE A 79 2.47 -5.50 -13.70
N ARG A 80 2.27 -5.26 -15.00
CA ARG A 80 0.99 -5.52 -15.66
C ARG A 80 0.65 -7.01 -15.70
N GLN A 81 1.65 -7.87 -15.91
CA GLN A 81 1.50 -9.32 -15.87
C GLN A 81 1.16 -9.81 -14.46
N LYS A 82 1.88 -9.33 -13.43
CA LYS A 82 1.60 -9.66 -12.02
C LYS A 82 0.18 -9.28 -11.61
N MET A 83 -0.31 -8.10 -12.02
CA MET A 83 -1.68 -7.68 -11.73
C MET A 83 -2.74 -8.55 -12.43
N ARG A 84 -2.45 -9.04 -13.65
CA ARG A 84 -3.35 -9.99 -14.35
C ARG A 84 -3.39 -11.35 -13.66
N GLN A 85 -2.24 -11.86 -13.24
CA GLN A 85 -2.14 -13.12 -12.49
C GLN A 85 -2.90 -13.02 -11.17
N GLN A 86 -2.67 -11.97 -10.39
CA GLN A 86 -3.40 -11.72 -9.15
C GLN A 86 -4.91 -11.61 -9.37
N SER A 87 -5.34 -10.95 -10.45
CA SER A 87 -6.77 -10.86 -10.79
C SER A 87 -7.38 -12.21 -11.14
N HIS A 88 -6.61 -13.11 -11.75
CA HIS A 88 -7.05 -14.45 -12.11
C HIS A 88 -7.13 -15.35 -10.87
N GLU A 89 -6.14 -15.28 -9.99
CA GLU A 89 -6.06 -16.05 -8.74
C GLU A 89 -7.13 -15.62 -7.73
N THR A 90 -7.36 -14.32 -7.57
CA THR A 90 -8.32 -13.79 -6.57
C THR A 90 -9.74 -13.62 -7.13
N GLY A 91 -9.93 -13.85 -8.43
CA GLY A 91 -11.18 -13.63 -9.15
C GLY A 91 -11.66 -12.17 -9.15
N ARG A 92 -10.82 -11.21 -8.73
CA ARG A 92 -11.17 -9.77 -8.68
C ARG A 92 -10.18 -8.94 -9.47
N ALA A 93 -10.72 -8.02 -10.27
CA ALA A 93 -9.93 -6.98 -10.87
C ALA A 93 -9.25 -6.14 -9.78
N ALA A 94 -7.99 -5.77 -10.01
CA ALA A 94 -7.29 -4.83 -9.15
C ALA A 94 -8.08 -3.51 -9.05
N ALA A 95 -8.15 -2.95 -7.83
CA ALA A 95 -8.88 -1.71 -7.57
C ALA A 95 -8.41 -0.53 -8.44
N ILE A 96 -7.12 -0.51 -8.82
CA ILE A 96 -6.52 0.52 -9.65
C ILE A 96 -5.86 -0.13 -10.87
N PRO A 97 -6.38 0.07 -12.10
CA PRO A 97 -5.76 -0.47 -13.30
C PRO A 97 -4.47 0.29 -13.64
N ILE A 98 -3.44 -0.46 -14.05
CA ILE A 98 -2.16 0.10 -14.46
C ILE A 98 -2.26 0.48 -15.94
N THR A 99 -2.36 1.78 -16.19
CA THR A 99 -2.51 2.36 -17.54
C THR A 99 -1.20 2.96 -18.04
N VAL A 100 -1.13 3.31 -19.32
CA VAL A 100 0.01 4.05 -19.92
C VAL A 100 0.30 5.36 -19.20
N ARG A 101 -0.71 5.95 -18.55
CA ARG A 101 -0.53 7.16 -17.75
C ARG A 101 0.40 6.93 -16.55
N GLN A 102 0.36 5.74 -15.95
CA GLN A 102 1.25 5.43 -14.83
C GLN A 102 2.70 5.28 -15.30
N LEU A 103 2.90 4.85 -16.55
CA LEU A 103 4.22 4.86 -17.17
C LEU A 103 4.76 6.29 -17.32
N GLU A 104 3.95 7.21 -17.85
CA GLU A 104 4.30 8.63 -17.96
C GLU A 104 4.59 9.28 -16.59
N ALA A 105 3.84 8.88 -15.55
CA ALA A 105 4.06 9.34 -14.19
C ALA A 105 5.44 8.91 -13.65
N ILE A 106 5.83 7.65 -13.89
CA ILE A 106 7.14 7.14 -13.49
C ILE A 106 8.27 7.86 -14.23
N ILE A 107 8.12 8.11 -15.53
CA ILE A 107 9.08 8.91 -16.31
C ILE A 107 9.26 10.29 -15.68
N ARG A 108 8.17 10.99 -15.38
CA ARG A 108 8.20 12.31 -14.76
C ARG A 108 8.87 12.30 -13.38
N LEU A 109 8.66 11.23 -12.61
CA LEU A 109 9.29 11.06 -11.30
C LEU A 109 10.80 10.86 -11.44
N SER A 110 11.25 9.99 -12.35
CA SER A 110 12.67 9.76 -12.62
C SER A 110 13.38 10.99 -13.18
N GLU A 111 12.75 11.74 -14.07
CA GLU A 111 13.25 13.03 -14.54
C GLU A 111 13.34 14.05 -13.39
N SER A 112 12.37 14.05 -12.47
CA SER A 112 12.42 14.93 -11.30
C SER A 112 13.56 14.56 -10.35
N LEU A 113 13.83 13.26 -10.15
CA LEU A 113 14.98 12.79 -9.35
C LEU A 113 16.32 13.17 -9.98
N ALA A 114 16.47 13.00 -11.30
CA ALA A 114 17.67 13.43 -12.03
C ALA A 114 17.85 14.96 -11.94
N LYS A 115 16.75 15.71 -12.02
CA LYS A 115 16.74 17.18 -11.89
C LYS A 115 17.20 17.64 -10.51
N MET A 116 16.82 16.96 -9.44
CA MET A 116 17.29 17.26 -8.07
C MET A 116 18.80 17.10 -7.93
N ARG A 117 19.39 16.18 -8.70
CA ARG A 117 20.84 15.93 -8.76
C ARG A 117 21.55 16.75 -9.84
N LEU A 118 20.86 17.71 -10.47
CA LEU A 118 21.36 18.53 -11.59
C LEU A 118 21.98 17.70 -12.74
N THR A 119 21.53 16.46 -12.91
CA THR A 119 22.03 15.56 -13.97
C THR A 119 21.14 15.69 -15.19
N SER A 120 21.73 15.85 -16.38
CA SER A 120 21.00 15.97 -17.66
C SER A 120 20.42 14.66 -18.19
N VAL A 121 20.82 13.52 -17.59
CA VAL A 121 20.41 12.19 -18.02
C VAL A 121 19.83 11.41 -16.83
N ALA A 122 18.62 10.87 -17.01
CA ALA A 122 18.02 9.95 -16.06
C ALA A 122 18.58 8.54 -16.25
N THR A 123 19.42 8.13 -15.30
CA THR A 123 20.00 6.78 -15.19
C THR A 123 18.98 5.74 -14.69
N PRO A 124 19.28 4.44 -14.84
CA PRO A 124 18.46 3.34 -14.30
C PRO A 124 18.17 3.44 -12.80
N GLU A 125 19.08 3.99 -12.01
CA GLU A 125 18.91 4.20 -10.56
C GLU A 125 17.72 5.11 -10.24
N HIS A 126 17.49 6.16 -11.04
CA HIS A 126 16.33 7.03 -10.86
C HIS A 126 15.01 6.33 -11.20
N ILE A 127 15.04 5.35 -12.11
CA ILE A 127 13.87 4.53 -12.45
C ILE A 127 13.57 3.57 -11.31
N GLU A 128 14.59 2.94 -10.74
CA GLU A 128 14.42 2.04 -9.59
C GLU A 128 13.79 2.76 -8.40
N GLU A 129 14.30 3.95 -8.05
CA GLU A 129 13.76 4.74 -6.96
C GLU A 129 12.33 5.24 -7.24
N ALA A 130 12.05 5.67 -8.47
CA ALA A 130 10.70 6.04 -8.88
C ALA A 130 9.72 4.85 -8.78
N PHE A 131 10.14 3.65 -9.18
CA PHE A 131 9.34 2.44 -9.03
C PHE A 131 9.13 2.05 -7.57
N ARG A 132 10.14 2.22 -6.71
CA ARG A 132 10.01 1.98 -5.28
C ARG A 132 8.92 2.86 -4.67
N LEU A 133 8.93 4.16 -4.98
CA LEU A 133 7.89 5.11 -4.56
C LEU A 133 6.52 4.75 -5.13
N PHE A 134 6.44 4.40 -6.41
CA PHE A 134 5.19 4.01 -7.06
C PHE A 134 4.56 2.74 -6.45
N ASN A 135 5.39 1.75 -6.09
CA ASN A 135 4.92 0.53 -5.44
C ASN A 135 4.36 0.82 -4.04
N VAL A 136 5.06 1.65 -3.26
CA VAL A 136 4.60 2.04 -1.92
C VAL A 136 3.35 2.91 -1.98
N SER A 137 3.21 3.76 -3.00
CA SER A 137 2.02 4.59 -3.14
C SER A 137 0.84 3.77 -3.68
N THR A 138 0.94 3.31 -4.92
CA THR A 138 -0.21 2.90 -5.72
C THR A 138 -0.50 1.42 -5.58
N VAL A 139 0.53 0.57 -5.47
CA VAL A 139 0.35 -0.88 -5.30
C VAL A 139 -0.07 -1.19 -3.87
N ASP A 140 0.52 -0.55 -2.87
CA ASP A 140 0.04 -0.68 -1.50
C ASP A 140 -1.37 -0.14 -1.36
N ALA A 141 -1.70 1.00 -2.01
CA ALA A 141 -3.07 1.51 -2.03
C ALA A 141 -4.07 0.54 -2.69
N ALA A 142 -3.68 -0.10 -3.79
CA ALA A 142 -4.51 -1.07 -4.49
C ALA A 142 -4.72 -2.36 -3.66
N ARG A 143 -3.69 -2.81 -2.92
CA ARG A 143 -3.76 -3.98 -2.03
C ARG A 143 -4.51 -3.69 -0.74
N SER A 144 -4.33 -2.49 -0.20
CA SER A 144 -4.93 -2.02 1.04
C SER A 144 -6.42 -1.73 0.94
N GLY A 145 -7.05 -2.04 -0.19
CA GLY A 145 -8.49 -2.08 -0.25
C GLY A 145 -9.14 -0.70 -0.18
N ILE A 146 -8.84 0.19 -1.13
CA ILE A 146 -9.79 1.27 -1.48
C ILE A 146 -11.19 0.69 -1.80
N ASN A 147 -11.29 -0.63 -2.05
CA ASN A 147 -12.54 -1.37 -2.21
C ASN A 147 -12.96 -2.27 -1.02
N GLU A 148 -12.18 -2.44 0.05
CA GLU A 148 -12.64 -3.23 1.21
C GLU A 148 -13.74 -2.52 2.00
N HIS A 149 -13.83 -1.18 1.88
CA HIS A 149 -14.87 -0.39 2.54
C HIS A 149 -15.97 0.15 1.62
N LEU A 150 -15.78 0.17 0.28
CA LEU A 150 -16.75 0.78 -0.65
C LEU A 150 -17.41 -0.19 -1.65
N ASN A 151 -16.86 -1.40 -1.87
CA ASN A 151 -17.41 -2.36 -2.83
C ASN A 151 -17.66 -3.74 -2.18
N LEU A 152 -18.29 -3.76 -1.01
CA LEU A 152 -19.22 -4.86 -0.76
C LEU A 152 -20.45 -4.55 -1.63
N SER A 153 -20.50 -5.10 -2.85
CA SER A 153 -21.82 -5.37 -3.44
C SER A 153 -22.63 -6.08 -2.35
N PRO A 154 -23.90 -5.67 -2.07
CA PRO A 154 -24.72 -6.30 -1.04
C PRO A 154 -24.78 -7.83 -1.22
N GLU A 155 -24.59 -8.31 -2.44
CA GLU A 155 -24.47 -9.72 -2.79
C GLU A 155 -23.21 -10.39 -2.21
N ILE A 156 -22.02 -9.81 -2.40
CA ILE A 156 -20.75 -10.33 -1.85
C ILE A 156 -20.75 -10.23 -0.31
N ALA A 157 -21.39 -9.21 0.25
CA ALA A 157 -21.57 -9.11 1.69
C ALA A 157 -22.40 -10.25 2.26
N ASN A 158 -23.45 -10.64 1.53
CA ASN A 158 -24.31 -11.73 1.91
C ASN A 158 -23.59 -13.07 1.79
N GLU A 159 -22.81 -13.28 0.73
CA GLU A 159 -21.97 -14.46 0.56
C GLU A 159 -20.91 -14.59 1.67
N ILE A 160 -20.28 -13.48 2.06
CA ILE A 160 -19.31 -13.47 3.17
C ILE A 160 -20.02 -13.81 4.49
N LYS A 161 -21.19 -13.22 4.78
CA LYS A 161 -21.98 -13.57 5.98
C LYS A 161 -22.42 -15.03 5.98
N GLN A 162 -22.79 -15.57 4.82
CA GLN A 162 -23.16 -16.97 4.66
C GLN A 162 -21.96 -17.89 4.90
N ALA A 163 -20.79 -17.53 4.38
CA ALA A 163 -19.52 -18.22 4.64
C ALA A 163 -19.15 -18.16 6.13
N GLU A 164 -19.24 -16.99 6.78
CA GLU A 164 -19.02 -16.83 8.22
C GLU A 164 -19.96 -17.72 9.04
N ALA A 165 -21.27 -17.74 8.71
CA ALA A 165 -22.25 -18.57 9.39
C ALA A 165 -21.92 -20.07 9.25
N GLN A 166 -21.47 -20.50 8.07
CA GLN A 166 -21.10 -21.90 7.84
C GLN A 166 -19.80 -22.28 8.57
N ILE A 167 -18.81 -21.40 8.59
CA ILE A 167 -17.59 -21.57 9.38
C ILE A 167 -17.95 -21.68 10.87
N LYS A 168 -18.85 -20.81 11.37
CA LYS A 168 -19.33 -20.84 12.76
C LYS A 168 -20.16 -22.09 13.09
N ARG A 169 -20.85 -22.70 12.13
CA ARG A 169 -21.57 -23.98 12.32
C ARG A 169 -20.64 -25.17 12.38
N ARG A 170 -19.54 -25.15 11.63
CA ARG A 170 -18.59 -26.28 11.53
C ARG A 170 -17.51 -26.24 12.59
N MET A 171 -17.02 -25.06 12.95
CA MET A 171 -16.08 -24.89 14.05
C MET A 171 -16.82 -24.54 15.33
N GLY A 172 -16.95 -25.51 16.22
CA GLY A 172 -17.31 -25.24 17.62
C GLY A 172 -16.27 -24.35 18.30
N ILE A 173 -16.67 -23.61 19.35
CA ILE A 173 -15.76 -22.79 20.15
C ILE A 173 -14.65 -23.70 20.72
N GLY A 174 -13.38 -23.34 20.50
CA GLY A 174 -12.21 -24.13 20.91
C GLY A 174 -11.83 -25.30 19.97
N SER A 175 -12.62 -25.57 18.92
CA SER A 175 -12.27 -26.58 17.92
C SER A 175 -11.15 -26.08 16.99
N HIS A 176 -10.31 -27.01 16.53
CA HIS A 176 -9.21 -26.75 15.60
C HIS A 176 -9.39 -27.56 14.32
N ILE A 177 -9.32 -26.88 13.17
CA ILE A 177 -9.37 -27.50 11.85
C ILE A 177 -8.20 -27.01 11.00
N SER A 178 -7.73 -27.84 10.07
CA SER A 178 -6.74 -27.37 9.10
C SER A 178 -7.39 -26.47 8.06
N GLU A 179 -6.71 -25.38 7.70
CA GLU A 179 -7.23 -24.42 6.69
C GLU A 179 -7.58 -25.14 5.40
N ARG A 180 -6.69 -26.03 4.94
CA ARG A 180 -6.85 -26.78 3.69
C ARG A 180 -8.11 -27.65 3.68
N ARG A 181 -8.40 -28.33 4.79
CA ARG A 181 -9.60 -29.16 4.92
C ARG A 181 -10.87 -28.32 4.97
N LEU A 182 -10.83 -27.19 5.66
CA LEU A 182 -11.96 -26.25 5.71
C LEU A 182 -12.26 -25.68 4.31
N LEU A 183 -11.22 -25.33 3.54
CA LEU A 183 -11.37 -24.84 2.17
C LEU A 183 -11.95 -25.93 1.25
N ASP A 184 -11.44 -27.17 1.32
CA ASP A 184 -11.94 -28.28 0.51
C ASP A 184 -13.42 -28.60 0.81
N GLU A 185 -13.80 -28.60 2.09
CA GLU A 185 -15.18 -28.85 2.51
C GLU A 185 -16.15 -27.74 2.06
N LEU A 186 -15.74 -26.48 2.17
CA LEU A 186 -16.57 -25.34 1.74
C LEU A 186 -16.63 -25.22 0.21
N ASN A 187 -15.57 -25.61 -0.49
CA ASN A 187 -15.55 -25.70 -1.94
C ASN A 187 -16.51 -26.79 -2.46
N ARG A 188 -16.59 -27.95 -1.78
CA ARG A 188 -17.60 -28.99 -2.10
C ARG A 188 -19.04 -28.54 -1.95
N MET A 189 -19.28 -27.50 -1.15
CA MET A 189 -20.60 -26.88 -0.99
C MET A 189 -20.90 -25.79 -2.02
N GLY A 190 -20.01 -25.57 -2.99
CA GLY A 190 -20.18 -24.58 -4.06
C GLY A 190 -19.79 -23.16 -3.65
N MET A 191 -19.13 -22.96 -2.50
CA MET A 191 -18.60 -21.64 -2.12
C MET A 191 -17.23 -21.40 -2.74
N ASN A 192 -17.03 -20.18 -3.24
CA ASN A 192 -15.76 -19.77 -3.80
C ASN A 192 -14.68 -19.68 -2.69
N GLU A 193 -13.56 -20.35 -2.91
CA GLU A 193 -12.42 -20.39 -2.00
C GLU A 193 -11.93 -18.98 -1.61
N SER A 194 -11.99 -18.02 -2.53
CA SER A 194 -11.60 -16.63 -2.31
C SER A 194 -12.53 -15.87 -1.36
N ILE A 195 -13.81 -16.26 -1.27
CA ILE A 195 -14.78 -15.71 -0.31
C ILE A 195 -14.50 -16.28 1.08
N VAL A 196 -14.27 -17.59 1.17
CA VAL A 196 -13.97 -18.29 2.42
C VAL A 196 -12.69 -17.77 3.07
N ARG A 197 -11.60 -17.64 2.30
CA ARG A 197 -10.34 -17.07 2.81
C ARG A 197 -10.55 -15.65 3.35
N ARG A 198 -11.41 -14.85 2.72
CA ARG A 198 -11.68 -13.50 3.20
C ARG A 198 -12.54 -13.47 4.46
N ALA A 199 -13.56 -14.32 4.55
CA ALA A 199 -14.32 -14.51 5.78
C ALA A 199 -13.38 -14.88 6.95
N LEU A 200 -12.40 -15.77 6.72
CA LEU A 200 -11.40 -16.13 7.73
C LEU A 200 -10.50 -14.95 8.14
N VAL A 201 -10.08 -14.10 7.20
CA VAL A 201 -9.30 -12.89 7.52
C VAL A 201 -10.13 -11.89 8.34
N ILE A 202 -11.40 -11.67 7.98
CA ILE A 202 -12.30 -10.78 8.72
C ILE A 202 -12.55 -11.33 10.14
N MET A 203 -12.78 -12.64 10.27
CA MET A 203 -12.96 -13.29 11.57
C MET A 203 -11.68 -13.23 12.42
N HIS A 204 -10.50 -13.28 11.80
CA HIS A 204 -9.23 -13.10 12.50
C HIS A 204 -9.02 -11.66 12.98
N GLN A 205 -9.38 -10.66 12.17
CA GLN A 205 -9.35 -9.24 12.58
C GLN A 205 -10.31 -8.91 13.72
N ARG A 206 -11.39 -9.70 13.87
CA ARG A 206 -12.38 -9.58 14.96
C ARG A 206 -12.05 -10.46 16.18
N ASP A 207 -10.85 -11.05 16.23
CA ASP A 207 -10.39 -11.97 17.29
C ASP A 207 -11.26 -13.24 17.49
N GLU A 208 -12.16 -13.55 16.56
CA GLU A 208 -13.00 -14.76 16.63
C GLU A 208 -12.20 -16.04 16.26
N VAL A 209 -11.10 -15.89 15.53
CA VAL A 209 -10.31 -16.98 14.96
C VAL A 209 -8.82 -16.70 15.07
N GLU A 210 -8.02 -17.70 15.47
CA GLU A 210 -6.57 -17.62 15.60
C GLU A 210 -5.87 -18.65 14.69
N TYR A 211 -4.85 -18.20 13.97
CA TYR A 211 -3.97 -19.08 13.20
C TYR A 211 -2.85 -19.64 14.09
N LYS A 212 -2.75 -20.97 14.19
CA LYS A 212 -1.67 -21.68 14.87
C LYS A 212 -0.85 -22.51 13.87
N ARG A 213 0.42 -22.76 14.21
CA ARG A 213 1.40 -23.53 13.38
C ARG A 213 1.53 -22.98 11.95
N GLU A 214 2.14 -21.81 11.80
CA GLU A 214 2.45 -21.22 10.47
C GLU A 214 1.23 -21.14 9.53
N ARG A 215 0.07 -20.69 10.06
CA ARG A 215 -1.22 -20.59 9.35
C ARG A 215 -1.88 -21.91 8.93
N HIS A 216 -1.33 -23.08 9.28
CA HIS A 216 -1.91 -24.35 8.84
C HIS A 216 -3.13 -24.79 9.65
N VAL A 217 -3.27 -24.33 10.90
CA VAL A 217 -4.36 -24.71 11.81
C VAL A 217 -5.13 -23.47 12.24
N ILE A 218 -6.45 -23.55 12.14
CA ILE A 218 -7.39 -22.49 12.50
C ILE A 218 -8.10 -22.91 13.78
N VAL A 219 -8.04 -22.07 14.82
CA VAL A 219 -8.73 -22.29 16.10
C VAL A 219 -9.77 -21.19 16.30
N ARG A 220 -11.02 -21.57 16.57
CA ARG A 220 -12.07 -20.60 16.91
C ARG A 220 -11.98 -20.23 18.40
N LYS A 221 -11.78 -18.94 18.70
CA LYS A 221 -11.83 -18.40 20.07
C LYS A 221 -13.28 -18.06 20.47
N ALA A 222 -13.50 -18.00 21.78
CA ALA A 222 -14.79 -17.65 22.39
C ALA A 222 -15.03 -16.13 22.32
#